data_AF-A0A2V1JNV1-F1
#
_entry.id   AF-A0A2V1JNV1-F1
#
_cell.length_a   1.000
_cell.length_b   1.000
_cell.length_c   1.000
_cell.angle_alpha   90.00
_cell.angle_beta   90.00
_cell.angle_gamma   90.00
#
_symmetry.space_group_name_H-M   'P 1'
#
loop_
_entity.id
_entity.type
_entity.pdbx_description
1 polymer ?
#
loop_
_entity_poly.entity_id
_entity_poly.type
_entity_poly.pdbx_seq_one_letter_code
_entity_poly.pdbx_strand_id
1 'polypeptide(L)' 'MCSYFKKRMNKTIMQVLCDIRIMNACVLLNRFPDKTIAEISKKCGFESPSYFGSVFRKHQGMTPDTYRKWIPADH' A
#
# COMPACT_ATOMS: atom_id res chain seq x y z
N MET A 1 -23.11 8.95 26.42
CA MET A 1 -23.32 8.16 25.19
C MET A 1 -22.94 9.07 24.02
N CYS A 2 -21.81 8.90 23.35
CA CYS A 2 -21.72 7.97 22.23
C CYS A 2 -20.30 7.42 22.05
N SER A 3 -19.74 6.82 23.11
CA SER A 3 -18.74 5.74 22.98
C SER A 3 -19.30 4.49 22.29
N TYR A 4 -20.51 4.58 21.73
CA TYR A 4 -21.27 3.51 21.10
C TYR A 4 -21.27 3.58 19.56
N PHE A 5 -20.61 4.57 18.95
CA PHE A 5 -20.56 4.71 17.48
C PHE A 5 -19.31 4.14 16.80
N LYS A 6 -18.43 3.42 17.51
CA LYS A 6 -17.19 2.87 16.94
C LYS A 6 -17.12 1.34 16.94
N LYS A 7 -18.26 0.65 16.90
CA LYS A 7 -18.29 -0.83 16.97
C LYS A 7 -18.85 -1.55 15.73
N ARG A 8 -19.17 -0.85 14.63
CA ARG A 8 -19.70 -1.50 13.40
C ARG A 8 -19.10 -1.04 12.06
N MET A 9 -18.01 -0.28 12.07
CA MET A 9 -17.14 -0.11 10.90
C MET A 9 -15.73 -0.44 11.36
N ASN A 10 -15.36 -1.72 11.29
CA ASN A 10 -14.12 -2.25 11.88
C ASN A 10 -12.83 -1.83 11.13
N LYS A 11 -12.90 -0.74 10.36
CA LYS A 11 -11.78 -0.06 9.72
C LYS A 11 -11.91 1.43 9.97
N THR A 12 -10.90 2.06 10.55
CA THR A 12 -10.82 3.52 10.64
C THR A 12 -10.69 4.12 9.23
N ILE A 13 -11.09 5.38 9.05
CA ILE A 13 -10.89 6.11 7.78
C ILE A 13 -9.43 6.02 7.32
N MET A 14 -8.49 6.08 8.27
CA MET A 14 -7.06 5.92 8.00
C MET A 14 -6.69 4.54 7.45
N GLN A 15 -7.33 3.47 7.93
CA GLN A 15 -7.11 2.11 7.40
C GLN A 15 -7.66 1.99 5.98
N VAL A 16 -8.86 2.51 5.72
CA VAL A 16 -9.43 2.51 4.36
C VAL A 16 -8.55 3.30 3.39
N LEU A 17 -8.04 4.46 3.81
CA LEU A 17 -7.09 5.24 3.01
C LEU A 17 -5.78 4.48 2.76
N CYS A 18 -5.24 3.78 3.77
CA CYS A 18 -4.06 2.94 3.59
C CYS A 18 -4.32 1.83 2.58
N ASP A 19 -5.46 1.12 2.68
CA ASP A 19 -5.83 0.06 1.74
C ASP A 19 -5.86 0.58 0.30
N ILE A 20 -6.53 1.73 0.06
CA ILE A 20 -6.58 2.38 -1.26
C ILE A 20 -5.18 2.76 -1.76
N ARG A 21 -4.33 3.33 -0.88
CA ARG A 21 -2.96 3.70 -1.23
C ARG A 21 -2.11 2.47 -1.60
N ILE A 22 -2.27 1.35 -0.89
CA ILE A 22 -1.56 0.10 -1.20
C ILE A 22 -2.06 -0.50 -2.52
N MET A 23 -3.37 -0.48 -2.78
CA MET A 23 -3.91 -0.92 -4.08
C MET A 23 -3.31 -0.11 -5.23
N ASN A 24 -3.25 1.22 -5.10
CA ASN A 24 -2.58 2.08 -6.08
C ASN A 24 -1.10 1.77 -6.22
N ALA A 25 -0.41 1.46 -5.12
CA ALA A 25 1.00 1.07 -5.16
C ALA A 25 1.22 -0.21 -5.98
N CYS A 26 0.37 -1.22 -5.85
CA CYS A 26 0.46 -2.45 -6.66
C CYS A 26 0.33 -2.14 -8.17
N VAL A 27 -0.63 -1.29 -8.54
CA VAL A 27 -0.82 -0.86 -9.94
C VAL A 27 0.41 -0.11 -10.45
N LEU A 28 0.97 0.78 -9.64
CA LEU A 28 2.16 1.55 -10.01
C LEU A 28 3.42 0.69 -10.07
N LEU A 29 3.56 -0.32 -9.21
CA LEU A 29 4.67 -1.28 -9.25
C LEU A 29 4.65 -2.11 -10.53
N ASN A 30 3.46 -2.48 -11.02
CA ASN A 30 3.29 -3.17 -12.29
C ASN A 30 3.55 -2.25 -13.49
N ARG A 31 2.94 -1.05 -13.49
CA ARG A 31 3.01 -0.12 -14.62
C ARG A 31 4.38 0.53 -14.80
N PHE A 32 5.15 0.66 -13.73
CA PHE A 32 6.46 1.34 -13.73
C PHE A 32 7.52 0.45 -13.05
N PRO A 33 7.99 -0.61 -13.73
CA PRO A 33 9.02 -1.50 -13.18
C PRO A 33 10.34 -0.79 -12.90
N ASP A 34 10.69 0.24 -13.68
CA ASP A 34 11.94 1.00 -13.54
C ASP A 34 11.96 1.97 -12.36
N LYS A 35 10.79 2.30 -11.79
CA LYS A 35 10.71 3.26 -10.67
C LYS A 35 11.23 2.66 -9.39
N THR A 36 11.87 3.45 -8.55
CA THR A 36 12.29 2.98 -7.23
C THR A 36 11.10 2.84 -6.29
N ILE A 37 11.20 1.95 -5.29
CA ILE A 37 10.17 1.78 -4.26
C ILE A 37 9.89 3.11 -3.51
N ALA A 38 10.93 3.94 -3.33
CA ALA A 38 10.80 5.26 -2.71
C ALA A 38 10.00 6.27 -3.56
N GLU A 39 10.12 6.22 -4.89
CA GLU A 39 9.29 7.03 -5.78
C GLU A 39 7.83 6.56 -5.75
N ILE A 40 7.60 5.25 -5.77
CA ILE A 40 6.25 4.68 -5.69
C ILE A 40 5.61 5.04 -4.35
N SER A 41 6.33 4.94 -3.23
CA SER A 41 5.81 5.32 -1.92
C SER A 41 5.39 6.79 -1.87
N LYS A 42 6.22 7.68 -2.42
CA LYS A 42 5.89 9.12 -2.52
C LYS A 42 4.65 9.35 -3.39
N LYS A 43 4.55 8.70 -4.55
CA LYS A 43 3.37 8.78 -5.43
C LYS A 43 2.08 8.28 -4.76
N CYS A 44 2.19 7.29 -3.88
CA CYS A 44 1.06 6.76 -3.12
C CYS A 44 0.72 7.59 -1.87
N GLY A 45 1.40 8.72 -1.64
CA GLY A 45 1.15 9.61 -0.50
C GLY A 45 1.69 9.11 0.83
N PHE A 46 2.72 8.26 0.82
CA PHE A 46 3.46 7.89 2.04
C PHE A 46 4.65 8.83 2.26
N GLU A 47 4.76 9.36 3.47
CA GLU A 47 5.87 10.24 3.88
C GLU A 47 7.19 9.48 3.99
N SER A 48 7.15 8.22 4.42
CA SER A 48 8.34 7.38 4.61
C SER A 48 8.26 6.08 3.80
N PRO A 49 9.27 5.77 2.98
CA PRO A 49 9.39 4.48 2.29
C PRO A 49 9.41 3.28 3.25
N SER A 50 10.00 3.45 4.45
CA SER A 50 10.05 2.39 5.47
C SER A 50 8.66 2.08 6.03
N TYR A 51 7.86 3.12 6.28
CA TYR A 51 6.46 2.93 6.71
C TYR A 51 5.63 2.29 5.60
N PHE A 52 5.79 2.75 4.36
CA PHE A 52 5.17 2.12 3.20
C PHE A 52 5.49 0.63 3.10
N GLY A 53 6.77 0.24 3.21
CA GLY A 53 7.18 -1.16 3.15
C GLY A 53 6.51 -2.03 4.22
N SER A 54 6.40 -1.52 5.45
CA SER A 54 5.72 -2.21 6.56
C SER A 54 4.22 -2.36 6.32
N VAL A 55 3.54 -1.29 5.87
CA VAL A 55 2.10 -1.33 5.57
C VAL A 55 1.81 -2.23 4.36
N PHE A 56 2.62 -2.13 3.31
CA PHE A 56 2.52 -2.95 2.12
C PHE A 56 2.69 -4.43 2.47
N ARG A 57 3.71 -4.79 3.25
CA ARG A 57 3.92 -6.17 3.71
C ARG A 57 2.75 -6.66 4.56
N LYS A 58 2.21 -5.83 5.44
CA LYS A 58 1.03 -6.20 6.24
C LYS A 58 -0.21 -6.48 5.37
N HIS A 59 -0.35 -5.78 4.25
CA HIS A 59 -1.52 -5.87 3.39
C HIS A 59 -1.39 -6.93 2.28
N GLN A 60 -0.21 -7.10 1.70
CA GLN A 60 0.07 -8.03 0.59
C GLN A 60 0.81 -9.30 1.02
N GLY A 61 1.25 -9.38 2.28
CA GLY A 61 2.03 -10.50 2.82
C GLY A 61 3.51 -10.50 2.44
N MET A 62 3.94 -9.64 1.52
CA MET A 62 5.31 -9.57 0.99
C MET A 62 5.78 -8.13 0.81
N THR A 63 7.09 -7.90 0.65
CA THR A 63 7.60 -6.56 0.38
C THR A 63 7.25 -6.11 -1.04
N PRO A 64 7.18 -4.79 -1.28
CA PRO A 64 6.91 -4.26 -2.63
C PRO A 64 7.99 -4.65 -3.66
N ASP A 65 9.24 -4.88 -3.22
CA ASP A 65 10.32 -5.41 -4.07
C ASP A 65 10.06 -6.87 -4.50
N THR A 66 9.67 -7.73 -3.56
CA THR A 66 9.30 -9.12 -3.86
C THR A 66 8.06 -9.15 -4.75
N TYR A 67 7.07 -8.32 -4.46
CA TYR A 67 5.84 -8.22 -5.25
C TYR A 67 6.14 -7.85 -6.71
N ARG A 68 7.05 -6.88 -6.94
CA ARG A 68 7.50 -6.53 -8.29
C ARG A 68 8.10 -7.71 -9.04
N LYS A 69 8.96 -8.49 -8.39
CA LYS A 69 9.60 -9.67 -9.02
C LYS A 69 8.62 -10.80 -9.29
N TRP A 70 7.54 -10.87 -8.52
CA TRP A 70 6.51 -11.89 -8.66
C TRP A 70 5.57 -11.61 -9.84
N ILE A 71 5.35 -10.35 -10.20
CA ILE A 71 4.53 -10.01 -11.34
C ILE A 71 5.31 -10.31 -12.63
N PRO A 72 4.87 -11.26 -13.48
CA PRO A 72 5.44 -11.41 -14.81
C PRO A 72 5.15 -10.13 -15.57
N ALA A 73 6.20 -9.44 -16.00
CA ALA A 73 6.10 -8.30 -16.89
C ALA A 73 5.62 -8.79 -18.25
N ASP A 74 4.31 -8.95 -18.41
CA ASP A 74 3.68 -9.16 -19.71
C ASP A 74 3.98 -7.88 -20.53
N HIS A 75 4.88 -8.04 -21.51
CA HIS A 75 5.34 -7.00 -22.43
C HIS A 75 4.27 -6.66 -23.44
#